data_AF-A0A961WKZ6-F1
#
_entry.id   AF-A0A961WKZ6-F1
#
_cell.length_a   1.000
_cell.length_b   1.000
_cell.length_c   1.000
_cell.angle_alpha   90.00
_cell.angle_beta   90.00
_cell.angle_gamma   90.00
#
_symmetry.space_group_name_H-M   'P 1'
#
loop_
_entity.id
_entity.type
_entity.pdbx_description
1 polymer ?
#
loop_
_entity_poly.entity_id
_entity_poly.type
_entity_poly.pdbx_seq_one_letter_code
_entity_poly.pdbx_strand_id
1 'polypeptide(L)' 'MWRFSRSNGITEGFHRAMKLIQRHAFGLRNFENYRRRVRALCV' A
#
# COMPACT_ATOMS: atom_id res chain seq x y z
N MET A 1 -6.98 -19.21 -17.48
CA MET A 1 -7.96 -18.10 -17.49
C MET A 1 -7.31 -16.85 -16.92
N TRP A 2 -6.91 -15.92 -17.78
CA TRP A 2 -6.24 -14.67 -17.40
C TRP A 2 -7.26 -13.75 -16.73
N ARG A 3 -7.34 -13.80 -15.39
CA ARG A 3 -8.39 -13.14 -14.58
C ARG A 3 -8.16 -11.66 -14.32
N PHE A 4 -7.10 -11.07 -14.86
CA PHE A 4 -6.88 -9.65 -14.78
C PHE A 4 -7.32 -9.04 -16.11
N SER A 5 -8.47 -8.36 -16.08
CA SER A 5 -8.82 -7.36 -17.10
C SER A 5 -7.58 -6.49 -17.37
N ARG A 6 -7.28 -6.13 -18.63
CA ARG A 6 -6.21 -5.19 -19.03
C ARG A 6 -6.48 -3.78 -18.46
N SER A 7 -6.57 -3.66 -17.15
CA SER A 7 -7.00 -2.48 -16.43
C SER A 7 -6.16 -2.44 -15.16
N ASN A 8 -5.35 -1.40 -15.04
CA ASN A 8 -4.46 -1.16 -13.90
C ASN A 8 -5.21 -0.84 -12.59
N GLY A 9 -6.50 -1.15 -12.49
CA GLY A 9 -7.32 -0.81 -11.32
C GLY A 9 -6.81 -1.46 -10.02
N ILE A 10 -6.32 -2.69 -10.10
CA ILE A 10 -5.76 -3.39 -8.94
C ILE A 10 -4.45 -2.72 -8.49
N THR A 11 -3.53 -2.46 -9.43
CA THR A 11 -2.24 -1.81 -9.14
C THR A 11 -2.39 -0.36 -8.71
N GLU A 12 -3.35 0.39 -9.26
CA GLU A 12 -3.70 1.73 -8.79
C GLU A 12 -4.28 1.73 -7.38
N GLY A 13 -5.13 0.76 -7.04
CA GLY A 13 -5.65 0.59 -5.69
C GLY A 13 -4.53 0.40 -4.66
N PHE A 14 -3.57 -0.46 -4.98
CA PHE A 14 -2.39 -0.66 -4.15
C PHE A 14 -1.50 0.59 -4.07
N HIS A 15 -1.28 1.31 -5.16
CA HIS A 15 -0.53 2.58 -5.14
C HIS A 15 -1.18 3.65 -4.27
N ARG A 16 -2.52 3.73 -4.27
CA ARG A 16 -3.25 4.68 -3.42
C ARG A 16 -3.12 4.32 -1.93
N ALA A 17 -3.22 3.04 -1.60
CA ALA A 17 -3.01 2.55 -0.24
C ALA A 17 -1.57 2.83 0.24
N MET A 18 -0.56 2.55 -0.59
CA MET A 18 0.84 2.86 -0.28
C MET A 18 1.10 4.35 -0.04
N LYS A 19 0.50 5.25 -0.84
CA LYS A 19 0.63 6.70 -0.63
C LYS A 19 0.02 7.16 0.69
N LEU A 20 -1.13 6.59 1.10
CA LEU A 20 -1.75 6.87 2.39
C LEU A 20 -0.86 6.41 3.54
N ILE A 21 -0.31 5.20 3.46
CA ILE A 21 0.60 4.67 4.48
C ILE A 21 1.85 5.56 4.61
N GLN A 22 2.44 5.98 3.49
CA GLN A 22 3.58 6.91 3.48
C GLN A 22 3.24 8.27 4.08
N ARG A 23 2.05 8.84 3.79
CA ARG A 23 1.59 10.10 4.41
C ARG A 23 1.39 9.96 5.92
N HIS A 24 0.76 8.88 6.38
CA HIS A 24 0.59 8.61 7.82
C HIS A 24 1.91 8.27 8.53
N ALA A 25 2.92 7.81 7.79
CA ALA A 25 4.23 7.48 8.30
C ALA A 25 5.24 8.64 8.22
N PHE A 26 4.86 9.80 7.68
CA PHE A 26 5.73 10.97 7.63
C PHE A 26 6.07 11.40 9.07
N GLY A 27 7.32 11.19 9.49
CA GLY A 27 7.80 11.40 10.87
C GLY A 27 8.10 10.11 11.67
N LEU A 28 7.72 8.93 11.17
CA LEU A 28 8.13 7.65 11.76
C LEU A 28 9.59 7.34 11.36
N ARG A 29 10.53 7.67 12.25
CA ARG A 29 11.98 7.42 12.10
C ARG A 29 12.38 5.93 12.09
N ASN A 30 11.43 4.99 12.24
CA ASN A 30 11.73 3.56 12.38
C ASN A 30 10.99 2.70 11.33
N PHE A 31 11.77 2.06 10.44
CA PHE A 31 11.29 1.28 9.30
C PHE A 31 10.40 0.08 9.71
N GLU A 32 10.61 -0.46 10.91
CA GLU A 32 9.80 -1.53 11.47
C GLU A 32 8.32 -1.13 11.67
N ASN A 33 8.07 0.09 12.17
CA ASN A 33 6.71 0.59 12.40
C ASN A 33 5.99 0.87 11.09
N TYR A 34 6.73 1.32 10.06
CA TYR A 34 6.20 1.45 8.70
C TYR A 34 5.76 0.09 8.15
N ARG A 35 6.61 -0.93 8.26
CA ARG A 35 6.32 -2.30 7.80
C ARG A 35 5.10 -2.90 8.47
N ARG A 36 4.95 -2.68 9.78
CA ARG A 36 3.81 -3.17 10.58
C ARG A 36 2.48 -2.52 10.16
N ARG A 37 2.49 -1.22 9.81
CA ARG A 37 1.32 -0.50 9.26
C ARG A 37 0.94 -0.95 7.85
N VAL A 38 1.92 -1.16 6.96
CA VAL A 38 1.65 -1.69 5.60
C VAL A 38 0.94 -3.04 5.67
N ARG A 39 1.41 -3.94 6.54
CA ARG A 39 0.82 -5.28 6.69
C ARG A 39 -0.61 -5.26 7.27
N ALA A 40 -0.92 -4.27 8.10
CA ALA A 40 -2.26 -4.12 8.67
C ALA A 40 -3.27 -3.49 7.68
N LEU A 41 -2.79 -2.64 6.77
CA LEU A 41 -3.64 -1.90 5.82
C LEU A 41 -3.83 -2.59 4.47
N CYS A 42 -2.93 -3.49 4.09
CA CYS A 42 -2.97 -4.25 2.83
C CYS A 42 -3.24 -5.74 3.07
N VAL A 43 -4.38 -6.09 3.68
CA VAL A 43 -4.93 -7.47 3.70
C VAL A 43 -5.71 -7.73 2.42
#